data_AF-A0A1S2YYH7-F1
#
_entry.id   AF-A0A1S2YYH7-F1
#
_cell.length_a   1.000
_cell.length_b   1.000
_cell.length_c   1.000
_cell.angle_alpha   90.00
_cell.angle_beta   90.00
_cell.angle_gamma   90.00
#
_symmetry.space_group_name_H-M   'P 1'
#
loop_
_entity.id
_entity.type
_entity.pdbx_description
1 polymer ?
#
loop_
_entity_poly.entity_id
_entity_poly.type
_entity_poly.pdbx_seq_one_letter_code
_entity_poly.pdbx_strand_id
1 'polypeptide(L)'
;MAMANSSMSLLKSSFMGDRLLRCSRHHHPLPQLFRYNHKPGINHVSMQLPRSLSGLTNLLFNRRNIDELSNRKRTRLRPGIVSPRRKVPKDISMPPYVKSRVPAGIASGPEVHDEKGIECMRASGRLAAQVLQYAGTLVKPGITTDEIDEAVHQMIIDNGAYPSPLGYGGFPKSVCTSVNECICHGIPDSRALEDGDIINIDVTVYLNGYHGDTSTTFFCGDVGDEAKKLVQVTKESLDKAISICAPGVEFKKIGKTIHDHADKYGYGVVQQFVGHGVGRVFHADPVILHFRNNEDGRMMLNQTFTIEPMLTMGSINPVMWKDNWTVVTEDGSLSAQFEHTILITSDGAEIMTQC
;
A
#
# COMPACT_ATOMS: atom_id res chain seq x y z
N MET A 1 -7.03 40.01 64.99
CA MET A 1 -7.76 41.29 65.16
C MET A 1 -8.23 41.73 63.77
N ALA A 2 -9.56 41.80 63.58
CA ALA A 2 -10.39 42.44 62.53
C ALA A 2 -9.93 42.44 61.04
N MET A 3 -10.67 41.88 60.05
CA MET A 3 -11.97 42.31 59.46
C MET A 3 -11.89 43.75 58.88
N ALA A 4 -12.38 44.13 57.68
CA ALA A 4 -13.27 43.51 56.70
C ALA A 4 -13.28 44.27 55.35
N ASN A 5 -13.81 43.57 54.35
CA ASN A 5 -14.40 43.93 53.05
C ASN A 5 -15.03 45.32 52.84
N SER A 6 -15.12 45.73 51.57
CA SER A 6 -16.40 46.10 50.96
C SER A 6 -16.43 45.83 49.44
N SER A 7 -17.65 45.72 48.91
CA SER A 7 -18.05 45.03 47.69
C SER A 7 -19.00 45.88 46.83
N MET A 8 -19.19 45.46 45.56
CA MET A 8 -20.36 45.71 44.67
C MET A 8 -20.52 47.14 44.11
N SER A 9 -21.07 47.41 42.92
CA SER A 9 -21.62 46.61 41.79
C SER A 9 -22.02 47.54 40.63
N LEU A 10 -21.94 47.02 39.40
CA LEU A 10 -22.85 47.18 38.23
C LEU A 10 -23.38 48.57 37.79
N LEU A 11 -23.17 48.88 36.49
CA LEU A 11 -24.22 49.42 35.62
C LEU A 11 -23.93 49.13 34.13
N LYS A 12 -25.02 48.77 33.42
CA LYS A 12 -25.13 48.29 32.03
C LYS A 12 -25.35 49.44 31.04
N SER A 13 -24.93 49.27 29.79
CA SER A 13 -25.60 49.72 28.55
C SER A 13 -24.65 49.50 27.34
N SER A 14 -25.04 49.31 26.07
CA SER A 14 -25.97 48.40 25.40
C SER A 14 -25.76 48.61 23.87
N PHE A 15 -26.05 47.57 23.07
CA PHE A 15 -26.39 47.58 21.63
C PHE A 15 -25.32 47.63 20.49
N MET A 16 -25.16 46.42 19.89
CA MET A 16 -25.26 46.01 18.46
C MET A 16 -24.27 46.47 17.37
N GLY A 17 -23.74 45.48 16.62
CA GLY A 17 -23.31 45.69 15.23
C GLY A 17 -22.28 44.70 14.62
N ASP A 18 -22.67 43.43 14.43
CA ASP A 18 -22.31 42.49 13.34
C ASP A 18 -20.93 42.50 12.64
N ARG A 19 -20.15 41.41 12.81
CA ARG A 19 -19.94 40.31 11.83
C ARG A 19 -18.77 39.42 12.25
N LEU A 20 -19.11 38.27 12.84
CA LEU A 20 -18.20 37.14 13.00
C LEU A 20 -18.13 36.35 11.69
N LEU A 21 -17.02 36.46 10.96
CA LEU A 21 -16.60 35.44 10.01
C LEU A 21 -15.93 34.31 10.81
N ARG A 22 -16.73 33.32 11.26
CA ARG A 22 -16.20 32.02 11.69
C ARG A 22 -15.85 31.22 10.44
N CYS A 23 -14.57 31.17 10.08
CA CYS A 23 -14.03 30.11 9.25
C CYS A 23 -13.78 28.91 10.18
N SER A 24 -14.71 27.95 10.20
CA SER A 24 -14.55 26.71 10.96
C SER A 24 -13.37 25.91 10.42
N ARG A 25 -12.26 25.93 11.14
CA ARG A 25 -11.21 24.92 11.05
C ARG A 25 -11.80 23.59 11.54
N HIS A 26 -12.20 22.71 10.62
CA HIS A 26 -12.34 21.30 10.95
C HIS A 26 -10.94 20.68 11.01
N HIS A 27 -10.35 20.72 12.20
CA HIS A 27 -9.27 19.80 12.56
C HIS A 27 -9.90 18.41 12.76
N HIS A 28 -9.71 17.52 11.80
CA HIS A 28 -9.81 16.08 12.07
C HIS A 28 -8.47 15.64 12.67
N PRO A 29 -8.43 15.18 13.94
CA PRO A 29 -7.24 14.50 14.42
C PRO A 29 -7.19 13.14 13.70
N LEU A 30 -6.12 12.93 12.93
CA LEU A 30 -5.78 11.63 12.35
C LEU A 30 -4.99 10.83 13.38
N PRO A 31 -5.58 9.78 13.97
CA PRO A 31 -4.78 8.67 14.44
C PRO A 31 -5.21 7.38 13.72
N GLN A 32 -4.22 6.54 13.41
CA GLN A 32 -4.31 5.07 13.28
C GLN A 32 -4.47 4.46 11.88
N LEU A 33 -3.33 4.26 11.21
CA LEU A 33 -3.13 3.10 10.33
C LEU A 33 -2.76 1.82 11.11
N PHE A 34 -2.38 1.96 12.39
CA PHE A 34 -2.07 0.83 13.27
C PHE A 34 -2.62 1.08 14.69
N ARG A 35 -3.90 0.77 14.95
CA ARG A 35 -4.35 0.48 16.33
C ARG A 35 -4.78 -0.98 16.44
N TYR A 36 -3.98 -1.73 17.17
CA TYR A 36 -4.29 -3.05 17.67
C TYR A 36 -5.21 -2.92 18.89
N ASN A 37 -6.46 -3.39 18.80
CA ASN A 37 -7.29 -3.64 19.97
C ASN A 37 -7.08 -5.09 20.39
N HIS A 38 -6.29 -5.34 21.44
CA HIS A 38 -6.25 -6.64 22.09
C HIS A 38 -7.59 -6.90 22.79
N LYS A 39 -8.48 -7.65 22.13
CA LYS A 39 -9.49 -8.45 22.84
C LYS A 39 -9.09 -9.93 22.70
N PRO A 40 -8.97 -10.68 23.80
CA PRO A 40 -8.66 -12.10 23.72
C PRO A 40 -9.87 -12.83 23.15
N GLY A 41 -9.68 -13.52 22.01
CA GLY A 41 -10.59 -14.57 21.57
C GLY A 41 -11.12 -14.52 20.14
N ILE A 42 -10.96 -13.44 19.37
CA ILE A 42 -11.19 -13.37 17.91
C ILE A 42 -10.55 -12.05 17.42
N ASN A 43 -9.59 -12.11 16.49
CA ASN A 43 -9.01 -10.92 15.85
C ASN A 43 -9.90 -10.46 14.69
N HIS A 44 -11.03 -9.80 14.98
CA HIS A 44 -11.76 -9.07 13.95
C HIS A 44 -11.11 -7.71 13.72
N VAL A 45 -10.78 -7.41 12.47
CA VAL A 45 -10.56 -6.03 12.00
C VAL A 45 -11.90 -5.30 12.12
N SER A 46 -11.99 -4.33 13.04
CA SER A 46 -13.12 -3.40 13.11
C SER A 46 -12.62 -2.01 12.76
N MET A 47 -12.70 -1.66 11.47
CA MET A 47 -12.66 -0.27 11.03
C MET A 47 -14.09 0.24 10.87
N GLN A 48 -14.34 1.46 11.33
CA GLN A 48 -15.64 2.11 11.14
C GLN A 48 -15.88 2.34 9.65
N LEU A 49 -16.77 1.53 9.07
CA LEU A 49 -17.37 1.79 7.77
C LEU A 49 -18.08 3.15 7.81
N PRO A 50 -17.94 3.98 6.75
CA PRO A 50 -18.94 5.02 6.51
C PRO A 50 -20.29 4.30 6.40
N ARG A 51 -21.30 4.79 7.12
CA ARG A 51 -22.68 4.27 7.03
C ARG A 51 -23.24 4.55 5.65
N SER A 52 -22.90 3.72 4.67
CA SER A 52 -23.54 3.68 3.37
C SER A 52 -23.94 2.24 3.07
N LEU A 53 -25.00 2.08 2.28
CA LEU A 53 -25.75 0.86 1.96
C LEU A 53 -24.94 -0.27 1.26
N SER A 54 -23.60 -0.20 1.29
CA SER A 54 -22.64 -1.15 0.69
C SER A 54 -22.68 -2.58 1.27
N GLY A 55 -23.30 -2.79 2.43
CA GLY A 55 -23.37 -4.09 3.07
C GLY A 55 -24.14 -5.15 2.26
N LEU A 56 -25.21 -4.76 1.56
CA LEU A 56 -26.00 -5.69 0.75
C LEU A 56 -25.32 -6.05 -0.57
N THR A 57 -24.61 -5.11 -1.20
CA THR A 57 -23.85 -5.41 -2.42
C THR A 57 -22.69 -6.33 -2.10
N ASN A 58 -21.90 -6.05 -1.06
CA ASN A 58 -20.79 -6.92 -0.64
C ASN A 58 -21.27 -8.33 -0.25
N LEU A 59 -22.43 -8.43 0.42
CA LEU A 59 -23.01 -9.73 0.78
C LEU A 59 -23.46 -10.53 -0.45
N LEU A 60 -24.04 -9.86 -1.46
CA LEU A 60 -24.47 -10.49 -2.72
C LEU A 60 -23.28 -10.85 -3.62
N PHE A 61 -22.22 -10.04 -3.64
CA PHE A 61 -20.94 -10.35 -4.31
C PHE A 61 -20.28 -11.58 -3.68
N ASN A 62 -20.12 -11.60 -2.35
CA ASN A 62 -19.56 -12.75 -1.65
C ASN A 62 -20.38 -14.02 -1.89
N ARG A 63 -21.71 -13.92 -1.94
CA ARG A 63 -22.58 -15.10 -2.12
C ARG A 63 -22.57 -15.67 -3.54
N ARG A 64 -22.41 -14.83 -4.59
CA ARG A 64 -22.33 -15.31 -5.98
C ARG A 64 -21.00 -16.02 -6.29
N ASN A 65 -19.88 -15.50 -5.81
CA ASN A 65 -18.56 -16.09 -6.09
C ASN A 65 -18.29 -17.38 -5.28
N ILE A 66 -18.89 -17.54 -4.09
CA ILE A 66 -18.72 -18.77 -3.28
C ILE A 66 -19.28 -20.02 -3.99
N ASP A 67 -20.37 -19.88 -4.75
CA ASP A 67 -21.00 -21.02 -5.44
C ASP A 67 -20.29 -21.40 -6.76
N GLU A 68 -19.57 -20.47 -7.41
CA GLU A 68 -18.79 -20.73 -8.64
C GLU A 68 -17.33 -21.16 -8.38
N LEU A 69 -16.69 -20.73 -7.29
CA LEU A 69 -15.29 -21.06 -6.96
C LEU A 69 -15.07 -22.46 -6.35
N SER A 70 -15.96 -23.42 -6.64
CA SER A 70 -15.93 -24.76 -6.04
C SER A 70 -14.78 -25.68 -6.53
N ASN A 71 -13.71 -25.14 -7.12
CA ASN A 71 -12.51 -25.93 -7.46
C ASN A 71 -11.51 -25.94 -6.30
N ARG A 72 -11.91 -26.58 -5.20
CA ARG A 72 -11.14 -26.79 -3.95
C ARG A 72 -9.95 -27.75 -4.13
N LYS A 73 -8.92 -27.37 -4.89
CA LYS A 73 -7.67 -28.17 -4.99
C LYS A 73 -6.43 -27.53 -4.37
N ARG A 74 -6.40 -26.22 -4.16
CA ARG A 74 -5.22 -25.55 -3.62
C ARG A 74 -5.20 -25.58 -2.09
N THR A 75 -4.06 -25.97 -1.51
CA THR A 75 -3.85 -25.94 -0.05
C THR A 75 -3.67 -24.50 0.41
N ARG A 76 -4.33 -24.12 1.51
CA ARG A 76 -4.15 -22.79 2.12
C ARG A 76 -2.71 -22.56 2.53
N LEU A 77 -2.24 -21.34 2.34
CA LEU A 77 -0.92 -20.92 2.79
C LEU A 77 -0.77 -21.07 4.29
N ARG A 78 0.45 -21.39 4.70
CA ARG A 78 0.91 -21.47 6.08
C ARG A 78 2.24 -20.74 6.19
N PRO A 79 2.51 -20.08 7.32
CA PRO A 79 3.83 -19.52 7.58
C PRO A 79 4.91 -20.61 7.54
N GLY A 80 5.99 -20.36 6.82
CA GLY A 80 7.24 -21.10 6.87
C GLY A 80 8.16 -20.63 8.00
N ILE A 81 9.41 -21.07 7.95
CA ILE A 81 10.46 -20.65 8.87
C ILE A 81 11.10 -19.37 8.33
N VAL A 82 11.08 -18.29 9.11
CA VAL A 82 11.71 -17.01 8.76
C VAL A 82 13.17 -17.03 9.20
N SER A 83 14.10 -16.89 8.24
CA SER A 83 15.54 -16.82 8.55
C SER A 83 15.93 -15.48 9.22
N PRO A 84 17.08 -15.40 9.93
CA PRO A 84 17.51 -14.17 10.60
C PRO A 84 17.62 -12.96 9.66
N ARG A 85 17.43 -11.76 10.22
CA ARG A 85 17.55 -10.50 9.47
C ARG A 85 18.92 -10.37 8.80
N ARG A 86 18.93 -10.05 7.51
CA ARG A 86 20.14 -9.83 6.71
C ARG A 86 20.82 -8.50 7.09
N LYS A 87 22.15 -8.47 7.00
CA LYS A 87 22.97 -7.32 7.41
C LYS A 87 23.17 -6.37 6.24
N VAL A 88 23.01 -5.07 6.50
CA VAL A 88 23.38 -4.01 5.58
C VAL A 88 24.76 -3.47 5.95
N PRO A 89 25.71 -3.34 5.00
CA PRO A 89 26.98 -2.64 5.20
C PRO A 89 26.82 -1.23 5.78
N LYS A 90 27.79 -0.78 6.57
CA LYS A 90 27.68 0.49 7.35
C LYS A 90 27.79 1.75 6.48
N ASP A 91 28.37 1.62 5.30
CA ASP A 91 28.58 2.67 4.31
C ASP A 91 27.32 2.95 3.48
N ILE A 92 26.34 2.05 3.47
CA ILE A 92 25.05 2.29 2.83
C ILE A 92 24.21 3.25 3.69
N SER A 93 23.71 4.30 3.04
CA SER A 93 22.85 5.29 3.68
C SER A 93 21.51 4.66 4.07
N MET A 94 21.23 4.65 5.37
CA MET A 94 19.96 4.13 5.90
C MET A 94 18.89 5.23 5.95
N PRO A 95 17.61 4.88 5.67
CA PRO A 95 16.51 5.81 5.85
C PRO A 95 16.25 6.12 7.35
N PRO A 96 15.65 7.28 7.68
CA PRO A 96 15.54 7.76 9.07
C PRO A 96 14.81 6.81 10.03
N TYR A 97 13.81 6.06 9.55
CA TYR A 97 13.01 5.19 10.40
C TYR A 97 13.80 4.00 10.97
N VAL A 98 14.90 3.58 10.33
CA VAL A 98 15.71 2.43 10.80
C VAL A 98 16.30 2.68 12.19
N LYS A 99 16.58 3.95 12.52
CA LYS A 99 17.08 4.38 13.83
C LYS A 99 15.97 4.91 14.74
N SER A 100 14.76 5.05 14.22
CA SER A 100 13.63 5.65 14.92
C SER A 100 12.89 4.62 15.77
N ARG A 101 12.28 5.09 16.86
CA ARG A 101 11.29 4.33 17.63
C ARG A 101 9.85 4.73 17.31
N VAL A 102 9.68 5.67 16.38
CA VAL A 102 8.36 6.12 15.94
C VAL A 102 7.74 5.03 15.07
N PRO A 103 6.48 4.63 15.32
CA PRO A 103 5.78 3.68 14.47
C PRO A 103 5.73 4.13 13.01
N ALA A 104 5.72 3.17 12.10
CA ALA A 104 5.44 3.43 10.70
C ALA A 104 4.05 4.10 10.54
N GLY A 105 3.92 4.97 9.55
CA GLY A 105 2.69 5.69 9.26
C GLY A 105 2.85 6.59 8.03
N ILE A 106 1.75 7.19 7.61
CA ILE A 106 1.73 8.13 6.48
C ILE A 106 2.15 9.51 6.99
N ALA A 107 3.29 10.00 6.51
CA ALA A 107 3.75 11.34 6.82
C ALA A 107 2.85 12.39 6.15
N SER A 108 2.60 13.49 6.85
CA SER A 108 1.79 14.57 6.30
C SER A 108 2.53 15.35 5.23
N GLY A 109 1.81 15.69 4.16
CA GLY A 109 2.29 16.55 3.08
C GLY A 109 2.79 15.77 1.86
N PRO A 110 2.59 16.35 0.67
CA PRO A 110 2.90 15.68 -0.59
C PRO A 110 4.40 15.65 -0.88
N GLU A 111 4.89 14.57 -1.49
CA GLU A 111 6.22 14.51 -2.09
C GLU A 111 6.21 15.24 -3.44
N VAL A 112 6.48 16.55 -3.40
CA VAL A 112 6.67 17.41 -4.58
C VAL A 112 8.13 17.80 -4.68
N HIS A 113 8.70 17.67 -5.88
CA HIS A 113 10.15 17.73 -6.09
C HIS A 113 10.59 18.88 -6.98
N ASP A 114 11.82 19.34 -6.75
CA ASP A 114 12.58 20.12 -7.73
C ASP A 114 13.26 19.19 -8.75
N GLU A 115 13.98 19.76 -9.73
CA GLU A 115 14.63 19.00 -10.79
C GLU A 115 15.59 17.93 -10.25
N LYS A 116 16.37 18.27 -9.21
CA LYS A 116 17.31 17.34 -8.57
C LYS A 116 16.57 16.20 -7.86
N GLY A 117 15.49 16.50 -7.14
CA GLY A 117 14.66 15.48 -6.49
C GLY A 117 14.05 14.52 -7.51
N ILE A 118 13.60 15.04 -8.66
CA ILE A 118 13.10 14.22 -9.77
C ILE A 118 14.18 13.28 -10.31
N GLU A 119 15.41 13.76 -10.50
CA GLU A 119 16.53 12.90 -10.93
C GLU A 119 16.84 11.78 -9.93
N CYS A 120 16.80 12.09 -8.63
CA CYS A 120 16.95 11.06 -7.59
C CYS A 120 15.79 10.06 -7.61
N MET A 121 14.54 10.52 -7.76
CA MET A 121 13.38 9.64 -7.90
C MET A 121 13.50 8.72 -9.10
N ARG A 122 13.94 9.23 -10.26
CA ARG A 122 14.22 8.42 -11.45
C ARG A 122 15.31 7.39 -11.18
N ALA A 123 16.37 7.74 -10.46
CA ALA A 123 17.44 6.80 -10.13
C ALA A 123 16.96 5.68 -9.20
N SER A 124 16.24 6.02 -8.12
CA SER A 124 15.67 5.04 -7.19
C SER A 124 14.62 4.15 -7.87
N GLY A 125 13.74 4.74 -8.68
CA GLY A 125 12.70 4.02 -9.41
C GLY A 125 13.28 3.04 -10.43
N ARG A 126 14.28 3.45 -11.22
CA ARG A 126 14.98 2.55 -12.15
C ARG A 126 15.65 1.39 -11.42
N LEU A 127 16.31 1.63 -10.29
CA LEU A 127 16.94 0.55 -9.53
C LEU A 127 15.88 -0.42 -8.97
N ALA A 128 14.77 0.09 -8.43
CA ALA A 128 13.67 -0.76 -7.94
C ALA A 128 13.10 -1.64 -9.06
N ALA A 129 12.89 -1.07 -10.25
CA ALA A 129 12.41 -1.82 -11.42
C ALA A 129 13.42 -2.88 -11.89
N GLN A 130 14.72 -2.59 -11.88
CA GLN A 130 15.77 -3.56 -12.22
C GLN A 130 15.83 -4.72 -11.22
N VAL A 131 15.70 -4.41 -9.93
CA VAL A 131 15.65 -5.41 -8.86
C VAL A 131 14.40 -6.28 -8.99
N LEU A 132 13.23 -5.68 -9.26
CA LEU A 132 11.98 -6.41 -9.49
C LEU A 132 12.08 -7.33 -10.72
N GLN A 133 12.65 -6.83 -11.82
CA GLN A 133 12.87 -7.64 -13.02
C GLN A 133 13.78 -8.83 -12.73
N TYR A 134 14.89 -8.61 -12.01
CA TYR A 134 15.79 -9.68 -11.59
C TYR A 134 15.08 -10.70 -10.70
N ALA A 135 14.33 -10.24 -9.68
CA ALA A 135 13.55 -11.11 -8.80
C ALA A 135 12.57 -11.99 -9.59
N GLY A 136 11.90 -11.42 -10.60
CA GLY A 136 11.03 -12.15 -11.51
C GLY A 136 11.72 -13.30 -12.25
N THR A 137 13.00 -13.17 -12.60
CA THR A 137 13.77 -14.26 -13.26
C THR A 137 14.04 -15.46 -12.34
N LEU A 138 13.92 -15.27 -11.03
CA LEU A 138 14.15 -16.31 -10.03
C LEU A 138 12.89 -17.17 -9.79
N VAL A 139 11.71 -16.65 -10.15
CA VAL A 139 10.42 -17.30 -9.89
C VAL A 139 10.32 -18.61 -10.69
N LYS A 140 10.39 -19.73 -9.98
CA LYS A 140 10.25 -21.08 -10.54
C LYS A 140 9.84 -22.07 -9.44
N PRO A 141 9.21 -23.21 -9.79
CA PRO A 141 8.89 -24.23 -8.80
C PRO A 141 10.12 -24.68 -8.00
N GLY A 142 9.96 -24.80 -6.69
CA GLY A 142 10.99 -25.25 -5.76
C GLY A 142 11.84 -24.15 -5.12
N ILE A 143 11.89 -22.92 -5.68
CA ILE A 143 12.60 -21.81 -5.03
C ILE A 143 11.81 -21.32 -3.81
N THR A 144 12.49 -21.01 -2.73
CA THR A 144 11.85 -20.40 -1.55
C THR A 144 11.71 -18.89 -1.68
N THR A 145 10.72 -18.32 -1.00
CA THR A 145 10.61 -16.85 -0.95
C THR A 145 11.79 -16.21 -0.21
N ASP A 146 12.39 -16.90 0.77
CA ASP A 146 13.62 -16.45 1.45
C ASP A 146 14.87 -16.42 0.54
N GLU A 147 14.97 -17.34 -0.44
CA GLU A 147 16.02 -17.29 -1.47
C GLU A 147 15.82 -16.12 -2.43
N ILE A 148 14.58 -15.76 -2.75
CA ILE A 148 14.27 -14.55 -3.52
C ILE A 148 14.65 -13.29 -2.72
N ASP A 149 14.30 -13.21 -1.43
CA ASP A 149 14.73 -12.13 -0.54
C ASP A 149 16.25 -12.00 -0.46
N GLU A 150 16.99 -13.12 -0.41
CA GLU A 150 18.45 -13.12 -0.43
C GLU A 150 19.02 -12.42 -1.65
N ALA A 151 18.55 -12.83 -2.82
CA ALA A 151 19.02 -12.34 -4.10
C ALA A 151 18.65 -10.85 -4.29
N VAL A 152 17.43 -10.48 -3.92
CA VAL A 152 16.95 -9.09 -3.92
C VAL A 152 17.77 -8.23 -2.96
N HIS A 153 17.96 -8.69 -1.72
CA HIS A 153 18.79 -8.00 -0.74
C HIS A 153 20.18 -7.74 -1.31
N GLN A 154 20.86 -8.78 -1.81
CA GLN A 154 22.21 -8.65 -2.31
C GLN A 154 22.31 -7.68 -3.49
N MET A 155 21.39 -7.75 -4.46
CA MET A 155 21.39 -6.83 -5.60
C MET A 155 21.19 -5.37 -5.16
N ILE A 156 20.32 -5.11 -4.18
CA ILE A 156 20.11 -3.77 -3.64
C ILE A 156 21.39 -3.25 -2.98
N ILE A 157 22.07 -4.08 -2.17
CA ILE A 157 23.33 -3.74 -1.51
C ILE A 157 24.45 -3.49 -2.52
N ASP A 158 24.59 -4.33 -3.55
CA ASP A 158 25.61 -4.19 -4.59
C ASP A 158 25.46 -2.91 -5.42
N ASN A 159 24.24 -2.34 -5.44
CA ASN A 159 23.94 -1.05 -6.08
C ASN A 159 23.99 0.14 -5.09
N GLY A 160 24.52 -0.07 -3.88
CA GLY A 160 24.71 1.00 -2.89
C GLY A 160 23.42 1.54 -2.27
N ALA A 161 22.31 0.79 -2.39
CA ALA A 161 21.00 1.19 -1.88
C ALA A 161 20.63 0.40 -0.62
N TYR A 162 19.65 0.91 0.12
CA TYR A 162 19.06 0.24 1.27
C TYR A 162 17.71 -0.40 0.91
N PRO A 163 17.43 -1.66 1.29
CA PRO A 163 16.11 -2.26 1.06
C PRO A 163 15.07 -1.67 2.02
N SER A 164 14.18 -0.81 1.53
CA SER A 164 13.32 0.02 2.38
C SER A 164 12.46 -0.78 3.37
N PRO A 165 11.85 -1.93 2.99
CA PRO A 165 11.06 -2.71 3.93
C PRO A 165 11.85 -3.17 5.17
N LEU A 166 13.16 -3.34 5.05
CA LEU A 166 13.99 -3.92 6.10
C LEU A 166 14.00 -3.07 7.37
N GLY A 167 13.32 -3.55 8.42
CA GLY A 167 13.16 -2.86 9.70
C GLY A 167 12.08 -1.77 9.71
N TYR A 168 11.38 -1.52 8.60
CA TYR A 168 10.27 -0.58 8.55
C TYR A 168 9.10 -1.11 9.38
N GLY A 169 8.69 -0.39 10.44
CA GLY A 169 7.68 -0.88 11.39
C GLY A 169 8.04 -2.20 12.10
N GLY A 170 9.29 -2.65 12.00
CA GLY A 170 9.73 -3.98 12.47
C GLY A 170 9.62 -5.10 11.44
N PHE A 171 9.32 -4.82 10.17
CA PHE A 171 9.30 -5.84 9.11
C PHE A 171 10.68 -6.52 8.97
N PRO A 172 10.75 -7.86 8.92
CA PRO A 172 12.01 -8.58 9.11
C PRO A 172 12.86 -8.77 7.85
N LYS A 173 12.31 -8.51 6.67
CA LYS A 173 12.88 -8.86 5.36
C LYS A 173 13.07 -7.65 4.45
N SER A 174 13.68 -7.86 3.30
CA SER A 174 14.13 -6.82 2.37
C SER A 174 13.12 -6.53 1.26
N VAL A 175 12.16 -7.44 1.08
CA VAL A 175 11.15 -7.46 0.02
C VAL A 175 9.89 -8.14 0.59
N CYS A 176 8.70 -7.83 0.05
CA CYS A 176 7.51 -8.62 0.34
C CYS A 176 7.28 -9.65 -0.76
N THR A 177 6.84 -10.85 -0.39
CA THR A 177 6.51 -11.95 -1.32
C THR A 177 5.13 -12.51 -1.01
N SER A 178 4.13 -12.06 -1.76
CA SER A 178 2.71 -12.34 -1.53
C SER A 178 2.22 -13.40 -2.51
N VAL A 179 2.18 -14.66 -2.07
CA VAL A 179 1.76 -15.80 -2.91
C VAL A 179 0.24 -15.95 -2.86
N ASN A 180 -0.41 -16.26 -3.98
CA ASN A 180 -1.79 -16.74 -4.07
C ASN A 180 -2.85 -15.92 -3.29
N GLU A 181 -3.37 -16.41 -2.16
CA GLU A 181 -4.37 -15.69 -1.36
C GLU A 181 -3.77 -14.55 -0.52
N CYS A 182 -2.45 -14.43 -0.46
CA CYS A 182 -1.78 -13.33 0.18
C CYS A 182 -1.99 -12.07 -0.65
N ILE A 183 -2.70 -11.10 -0.05
CA ILE A 183 -3.04 -9.82 -0.65
C ILE A 183 -1.78 -8.96 -0.77
N CYS A 184 -1.06 -8.77 0.35
CA CYS A 184 0.14 -7.96 0.43
C CYS A 184 0.97 -8.33 1.67
N HIS A 185 2.19 -7.79 1.75
CA HIS A 185 3.09 -7.86 2.90
C HIS A 185 3.45 -9.28 3.37
N GLY A 186 3.39 -10.28 2.48
CA GLY A 186 3.88 -11.62 2.79
C GLY A 186 5.36 -11.58 3.16
N ILE A 187 5.72 -12.13 4.32
CA ILE A 187 7.11 -12.21 4.78
C ILE A 187 7.82 -13.36 4.04
N PRO A 188 8.95 -13.10 3.35
CA PRO A 188 9.82 -14.14 2.83
C PRO A 188 10.21 -15.19 3.89
N ASP A 189 10.02 -16.46 3.58
CA ASP A 189 10.21 -17.59 4.49
C ASP A 189 10.64 -18.87 3.74
N SER A 190 10.72 -19.99 4.47
CA SER A 190 11.15 -21.27 3.92
C SER A 190 10.15 -21.96 2.98
N ARG A 191 9.02 -21.32 2.63
CA ARG A 191 8.04 -21.90 1.69
C ARG A 191 8.63 -21.93 0.29
N ALA A 192 8.75 -23.12 -0.28
CA ALA A 192 9.03 -23.30 -1.70
C ALA A 192 7.80 -22.95 -2.55
N LEU A 193 8.00 -22.24 -3.66
CA LEU A 193 6.98 -22.01 -4.66
C LEU A 193 6.58 -23.33 -5.34
N GLU A 194 5.28 -23.48 -5.60
CA GLU A 194 4.72 -24.63 -6.28
C GLU A 194 4.41 -24.28 -7.75
N ASP A 195 4.41 -25.29 -8.62
CA ASP A 195 3.92 -25.13 -9.99
C ASP A 195 2.45 -24.73 -9.98
N GLY A 196 2.12 -23.66 -10.70
CA GLY A 196 0.79 -23.06 -10.73
C GLY A 196 0.55 -21.94 -9.71
N ASP A 197 1.52 -21.62 -8.84
CA ASP A 197 1.46 -20.45 -7.97
C ASP A 197 1.48 -19.14 -8.77
N ILE A 198 0.80 -18.12 -8.25
CA ILE A 198 1.12 -16.72 -8.55
C ILE A 198 1.80 -16.09 -7.34
N ILE A 199 2.76 -15.19 -7.58
CA ILE A 199 3.49 -14.49 -6.53
C ILE A 199 3.64 -13.01 -6.88
N ASN A 200 3.13 -12.11 -6.06
CA ASN A 200 3.54 -10.71 -6.10
C ASN A 200 4.87 -10.54 -5.36
N ILE A 201 5.82 -9.87 -5.99
CA ILE A 201 7.08 -9.43 -5.38
C ILE A 201 7.03 -7.91 -5.37
N ASP A 202 7.19 -7.33 -4.18
CA ASP A 202 7.07 -5.90 -3.94
C ASP A 202 8.40 -5.34 -3.41
N VAL A 203 9.00 -4.48 -4.23
CA VAL A 203 10.37 -4.00 -4.13
C VAL A 203 10.36 -2.49 -3.91
N THR A 204 10.89 -2.09 -2.75
CA THR A 204 11.26 -0.71 -2.52
C THR A 204 12.75 -0.57 -2.20
N VAL A 205 13.44 0.33 -2.90
CA VAL A 205 14.83 0.69 -2.62
C VAL A 205 14.95 2.12 -2.10
N TYR A 206 15.92 2.39 -1.24
CA TYR A 206 16.29 3.74 -0.80
C TYR A 206 17.69 4.05 -1.30
N LEU A 207 17.77 4.95 -2.28
CA LEU A 207 18.99 5.36 -2.96
C LEU A 207 19.05 6.89 -2.99
N ASN A 208 20.22 7.46 -2.70
CA ASN A 208 20.46 8.91 -2.75
C ASN A 208 19.46 9.77 -1.94
N GLY A 209 18.86 9.22 -0.88
CA GLY A 209 17.88 9.91 -0.06
C GLY A 209 16.43 9.75 -0.49
N TYR A 210 16.13 8.91 -1.48
CA TYR A 210 14.80 8.75 -2.07
C TYR A 210 14.41 7.28 -2.21
N HIS A 211 13.14 7.00 -1.95
CA HIS A 211 12.51 5.70 -2.13
C HIS A 211 11.98 5.54 -3.57
N GLY A 212 12.21 4.38 -4.18
CA GLY A 212 11.55 3.96 -5.42
C GLY A 212 10.80 2.67 -5.17
N ASP A 213 9.51 2.63 -5.52
CA ASP A 213 8.57 1.58 -5.10
C ASP A 213 7.79 0.97 -6.28
N THR A 214 7.75 -0.36 -6.34
CA THR A 214 7.09 -1.09 -7.42
C THR A 214 6.91 -2.57 -7.09
N SER A 215 5.84 -3.15 -7.63
CA SER A 215 5.55 -4.56 -7.48
C SER A 215 4.93 -5.15 -8.75
N THR A 216 5.08 -6.46 -8.91
CA THR A 216 4.49 -7.22 -10.02
C THR A 216 4.13 -8.63 -9.55
N THR A 217 2.97 -9.10 -10.01
CA THR A 217 2.58 -10.51 -9.85
C THR A 217 3.17 -11.36 -10.97
N PHE A 218 4.02 -12.32 -10.63
CA PHE A 218 4.66 -13.27 -11.52
C PHE A 218 3.97 -14.64 -11.49
N PHE A 219 4.14 -15.39 -12.58
CA PHE A 219 3.69 -16.77 -12.71
C PHE A 219 4.81 -17.73 -12.33
N CYS A 220 4.52 -18.73 -11.50
CA CYS A 220 5.44 -19.81 -11.16
C CYS A 220 5.06 -21.08 -11.93
N GLY A 221 5.81 -21.40 -12.98
CA GLY A 221 5.52 -22.57 -13.82
C GLY A 221 4.23 -22.40 -14.64
N ASP A 222 3.42 -23.46 -14.76
CA ASP A 222 2.17 -23.42 -15.55
C ASP A 222 0.95 -23.02 -14.71
N VAL A 223 0.60 -21.74 -14.79
CA VAL A 223 -0.51 -21.13 -14.05
C VAL A 223 -1.84 -21.32 -14.79
N GLY A 224 -2.92 -21.63 -14.07
CA GLY A 224 -4.25 -21.76 -14.65
C GLY A 224 -4.81 -20.47 -15.25
N ASP A 225 -5.73 -20.60 -16.22
CA ASP A 225 -6.27 -19.46 -16.99
C ASP A 225 -6.98 -18.41 -16.13
N GLU A 226 -7.67 -18.82 -15.06
CA GLU A 226 -8.33 -17.90 -14.14
C GLU A 226 -7.33 -16.99 -13.42
N ALA A 227 -6.20 -17.54 -12.97
CA ALA A 227 -5.14 -16.79 -12.33
C ALA A 227 -4.38 -15.90 -13.33
N LYS A 228 -4.12 -16.39 -14.55
CA LYS A 228 -3.59 -15.58 -15.65
C LYS A 228 -4.50 -14.39 -15.94
N LYS A 229 -5.82 -14.60 -15.96
CA LYS A 229 -6.80 -13.55 -16.20
C LYS A 229 -6.86 -12.52 -15.07
N LEU A 230 -6.81 -12.96 -13.80
CA LEU A 230 -6.72 -12.08 -12.64
C LEU A 230 -5.51 -11.15 -12.76
N VAL A 231 -4.32 -11.72 -12.97
CA VAL A 231 -3.06 -10.97 -13.10
C VAL A 231 -3.13 -9.96 -14.25
N GLN A 232 -3.65 -10.37 -15.41
CA GLN A 232 -3.85 -9.48 -16.55
C GLN A 232 -4.76 -8.30 -16.18
N VAL A 233 -5.92 -8.55 -15.56
CA VAL A 233 -6.90 -7.50 -15.24
C VAL A 233 -6.39 -6.55 -14.15
N THR A 234 -5.62 -7.03 -13.18
CA THR A 234 -4.95 -6.17 -12.20
C THR A 234 -3.98 -5.22 -12.89
N LYS A 235 -3.14 -5.73 -13.80
CA LYS A 235 -2.22 -4.88 -14.57
C LYS A 235 -2.97 -3.85 -15.42
N GLU A 236 -4.00 -4.27 -16.15
CA GLU A 236 -4.83 -3.36 -16.96
C GLU A 236 -5.49 -2.28 -16.10
N SER A 237 -5.88 -2.60 -14.86
CA SER A 237 -6.46 -1.63 -13.93
C SER A 237 -5.47 -0.55 -13.53
N LEU A 238 -4.23 -0.95 -13.21
CA LEU A 238 -3.13 -0.03 -12.94
C LEU A 238 -2.84 0.86 -14.16
N ASP A 239 -2.63 0.25 -15.34
CA ASP A 239 -2.29 0.96 -16.57
C ASP A 239 -3.37 2.02 -16.92
N LYS A 240 -4.65 1.65 -16.78
CA LYS A 240 -5.78 2.58 -17.00
C LYS A 240 -5.80 3.71 -15.98
N ALA A 241 -5.53 3.43 -14.71
CA ALA A 241 -5.49 4.45 -13.67
C ALA A 241 -4.36 5.46 -13.91
N ILE A 242 -3.17 4.99 -14.30
CA ILE A 242 -2.04 5.88 -14.63
C ILE A 242 -2.36 6.73 -15.86
N SER A 243 -3.03 6.16 -16.88
CA SER A 243 -3.32 6.88 -18.14
C SER A 243 -4.17 8.15 -17.99
N ILE A 244 -4.89 8.30 -16.87
CA ILE A 244 -5.72 9.48 -16.59
C ILE A 244 -5.01 10.50 -15.69
N CYS A 245 -3.81 10.20 -15.19
CA CYS A 245 -3.08 11.05 -14.26
C CYS A 245 -2.49 12.26 -14.98
N ALA A 246 -2.77 13.45 -14.47
CA ALA A 246 -2.25 14.72 -14.95
C ALA A 246 -2.47 15.80 -13.87
N PRO A 247 -1.79 16.97 -13.95
CA PRO A 247 -2.00 18.06 -13.01
C PRO A 247 -3.47 18.47 -12.90
N GLY A 248 -3.96 18.66 -11.67
CA GLY A 248 -5.33 19.06 -11.38
C GLY A 248 -6.37 17.95 -11.45
N VAL A 249 -6.03 16.75 -11.92
CA VAL A 249 -6.93 15.58 -11.90
C VAL A 249 -7.19 15.17 -10.45
N GLU A 250 -8.45 14.83 -10.14
CA GLU A 250 -8.85 14.41 -8.78
C GLU A 250 -8.40 12.97 -8.49
N PHE A 251 -7.83 12.73 -7.30
CA PHE A 251 -7.35 11.39 -6.91
C PHE A 251 -8.44 10.32 -6.93
N LYS A 252 -9.68 10.66 -6.54
CA LYS A 252 -10.82 9.72 -6.58
C LYS A 252 -11.10 9.11 -7.95
N LYS A 253 -10.63 9.72 -9.05
CA LYS A 253 -10.75 9.15 -10.39
C LYS A 253 -9.90 7.89 -10.59
N ILE A 254 -8.79 7.75 -9.86
CA ILE A 254 -7.97 6.52 -9.84
C ILE A 254 -8.83 5.35 -9.35
N GLY A 255 -9.40 5.47 -8.15
CA GLY A 255 -10.21 4.40 -7.56
C GLY A 255 -11.49 4.11 -8.34
N LYS A 256 -12.11 5.12 -8.97
CA LYS A 256 -13.21 4.88 -9.90
C LYS A 256 -12.78 4.06 -11.12
N THR A 257 -11.65 4.40 -11.73
CA THR A 257 -11.15 3.76 -12.95
C THR A 257 -10.79 2.29 -12.72
N ILE A 258 -10.10 1.99 -11.62
CA ILE A 258 -9.73 0.63 -11.21
C ILE A 258 -10.99 -0.21 -10.97
N HIS A 259 -11.88 0.28 -10.12
CA HIS A 259 -13.08 -0.47 -9.72
C HIS A 259 -14.04 -0.69 -10.90
N ASP A 260 -14.22 0.31 -11.78
CA ASP A 260 -15.02 0.14 -13.00
C ASP A 260 -14.45 -0.92 -13.95
N HIS A 261 -13.13 -1.12 -13.96
CA HIS A 261 -12.49 -2.18 -14.76
C HIS A 261 -12.64 -3.55 -14.10
N ALA A 262 -12.35 -3.65 -12.80
CA ALA A 262 -12.48 -4.88 -12.02
C ALA A 262 -13.92 -5.45 -12.04
N ASP A 263 -14.94 -4.60 -11.94
CA ASP A 263 -16.36 -5.00 -11.95
C ASP A 263 -16.76 -5.78 -13.21
N LYS A 264 -16.15 -5.47 -14.36
CA LYS A 264 -16.45 -6.15 -15.64
C LYS A 264 -16.07 -7.63 -15.62
N TYR A 265 -15.18 -8.01 -14.70
CA TYR A 265 -14.67 -9.36 -14.55
C TYR A 265 -15.13 -10.01 -13.22
N GLY A 266 -15.96 -9.31 -12.44
CA GLY A 266 -16.44 -9.83 -11.15
C GLY A 266 -15.37 -9.91 -10.06
N TYR A 267 -14.25 -9.18 -10.21
CA TYR A 267 -13.17 -9.15 -9.22
C TYR A 267 -13.43 -8.09 -8.14
N GLY A 268 -13.05 -8.42 -6.91
CA GLY A 268 -13.08 -7.50 -5.78
C GLY A 268 -11.88 -6.54 -5.81
N VAL A 269 -12.07 -5.35 -5.22
CA VAL A 269 -10.98 -4.38 -4.97
C VAL A 269 -10.77 -4.25 -3.47
N VAL A 270 -9.56 -4.54 -3.01
CA VAL A 270 -9.19 -4.40 -1.59
C VAL A 270 -9.25 -2.93 -1.19
N GLN A 271 -9.77 -2.65 0.01
CA GLN A 271 -10.07 -1.27 0.47
C GLN A 271 -9.18 -0.82 1.62
N GLN A 272 -8.53 -1.76 2.31
CA GLN A 272 -7.76 -1.53 3.52
C GLN A 272 -6.31 -1.11 3.23
N PHE A 273 -5.84 -1.34 2.00
CA PHE A 273 -4.51 -0.98 1.53
C PHE A 273 -4.63 -0.08 0.29
N VAL A 274 -3.72 0.89 0.19
CA VAL A 274 -3.89 2.14 -0.55
C VAL A 274 -2.53 2.57 -1.08
N GLY A 275 -2.51 3.25 -2.22
CA GLY A 275 -1.30 3.92 -2.68
C GLY A 275 -0.97 5.11 -1.80
N HIS A 276 0.25 5.62 -1.94
CA HIS A 276 0.77 6.67 -1.07
C HIS A 276 1.73 7.60 -1.81
N GLY A 277 1.90 8.81 -1.30
CA GLY A 277 3.05 9.63 -1.63
C GLY A 277 4.34 8.87 -1.31
N VAL A 278 5.31 8.93 -2.21
CA VAL A 278 6.61 8.26 -2.06
C VAL A 278 7.71 9.17 -2.58
N GLY A 279 8.80 9.28 -1.84
CA GLY A 279 9.91 10.16 -2.20
C GLY A 279 11.00 10.13 -1.17
N ARG A 280 11.27 11.27 -0.52
CA ARG A 280 12.21 11.31 0.62
C ARG A 280 11.67 10.51 1.81
N VAL A 281 10.35 10.45 1.93
CA VAL A 281 9.63 9.61 2.86
C VAL A 281 9.08 8.39 2.14
N PHE A 282 9.13 7.23 2.80
CA PHE A 282 8.63 5.97 2.24
C PHE A 282 7.11 6.02 1.99
N HIS A 283 6.33 6.41 3.01
CA HIS A 283 4.88 6.58 2.90
C HIS A 283 4.47 7.98 3.36
N ALA A 284 3.91 8.78 2.46
CA ALA A 284 3.46 10.15 2.69
C ALA A 284 2.08 10.40 2.07
N ASP A 285 1.48 11.55 2.36
CA ASP A 285 0.32 12.01 1.60
C ASP A 285 0.70 12.16 0.11
N PRO A 286 -0.23 11.97 -0.83
CA PRO A 286 -1.64 11.66 -0.63
C PRO A 286 -1.87 10.17 -0.41
N VAL A 287 -2.96 9.83 0.30
CA VAL A 287 -3.51 8.48 0.27
C VAL A 287 -4.27 8.28 -1.04
N ILE A 288 -3.96 7.20 -1.77
CA ILE A 288 -4.58 6.86 -3.05
C ILE A 288 -5.50 5.65 -2.88
N LEU A 289 -6.81 5.89 -2.85
CA LEU A 289 -7.81 4.83 -2.74
C LEU A 289 -8.04 4.16 -4.11
N HIS A 290 -7.95 2.83 -4.16
CA HIS A 290 -8.13 2.03 -5.38
C HIS A 290 -9.59 1.69 -5.71
N PHE A 291 -10.54 2.06 -4.84
CA PHE A 291 -11.97 1.82 -5.02
C PHE A 291 -12.75 3.13 -5.21
N ARG A 292 -13.98 3.05 -5.73
CA ARG A 292 -14.88 4.22 -5.86
C ARG A 292 -15.06 4.91 -4.51
N ASN A 293 -14.76 6.20 -4.47
CA ASN A 293 -14.83 7.02 -3.26
C ASN A 293 -15.20 8.46 -3.61
N ASN A 294 -15.42 9.29 -2.58
CA ASN A 294 -15.74 10.71 -2.73
C ASN A 294 -14.71 11.61 -2.05
N GLU A 295 -13.49 11.10 -1.80
CA GLU A 295 -12.44 11.89 -1.16
C GLU A 295 -11.99 13.04 -2.06
N ASP A 296 -11.66 14.17 -1.43
CA ASP A 296 -11.14 15.35 -2.10
C ASP A 296 -9.63 15.23 -2.34
N GLY A 297 -9.11 16.11 -3.19
CA GLY A 297 -7.68 16.20 -3.50
C GLY A 297 -7.39 16.11 -4.99
N ARG A 298 -6.34 16.80 -5.41
CA ARG A 298 -5.94 16.90 -6.81
C ARG A 298 -4.44 16.71 -6.95
N MET A 299 -4.05 16.08 -8.05
CA MET A 299 -2.66 15.87 -8.43
C MET A 299 -1.96 17.21 -8.66
N MET A 300 -0.74 17.34 -8.16
CA MET A 300 0.11 18.53 -8.33
C MET A 300 1.25 18.24 -9.30
N LEU A 301 1.69 19.25 -10.05
CA LEU A 301 2.89 19.16 -10.88
C LEU A 301 4.10 18.78 -10.00
N ASN A 302 4.97 17.91 -10.52
CA ASN A 302 6.15 17.36 -9.86
C ASN A 302 5.89 16.52 -8.61
N GLN A 303 4.64 16.11 -8.38
CA GLN A 303 4.28 15.22 -7.28
C GLN A 303 4.57 13.76 -7.64
N THR A 304 5.11 12.99 -6.69
CA THR A 304 5.25 11.53 -6.82
C THR A 304 4.36 10.78 -5.83
N PHE A 305 3.77 9.69 -6.31
CA PHE A 305 2.97 8.76 -5.51
C PHE A 305 2.85 7.40 -6.21
N THR A 306 2.43 6.39 -5.46
CA THR A 306 2.19 5.03 -5.96
C THR A 306 0.72 4.85 -6.35
N ILE A 307 0.49 4.00 -7.35
CA ILE A 307 -0.82 3.38 -7.60
C ILE A 307 -0.58 1.87 -7.55
N GLU A 308 -1.27 1.17 -6.66
CA GLU A 308 -0.95 -0.22 -6.28
C GLU A 308 -2.20 -1.10 -6.09
N PRO A 309 -3.09 -1.23 -7.09
CA PRO A 309 -4.35 -1.96 -6.94
C PRO A 309 -4.11 -3.43 -6.59
N MET A 310 -4.81 -3.90 -5.56
CA MET A 310 -4.92 -5.30 -5.20
C MET A 310 -6.32 -5.80 -5.54
N LEU A 311 -6.42 -6.73 -6.49
CA LEU A 311 -7.67 -7.35 -6.89
C LEU A 311 -7.78 -8.77 -6.36
N THR A 312 -8.99 -9.17 -5.94
CA THR A 312 -9.28 -10.51 -5.44
C THR A 312 -10.32 -11.22 -6.31
N MET A 313 -10.20 -12.54 -6.45
CA MET A 313 -11.22 -13.34 -7.16
C MET A 313 -12.50 -13.52 -6.34
N GLY A 314 -12.39 -13.54 -5.01
CA GLY A 314 -13.50 -13.75 -4.10
C GLY A 314 -13.63 -12.59 -3.12
N SER A 315 -13.55 -12.91 -1.82
CA SER A 315 -13.71 -11.95 -0.74
C SER A 315 -12.63 -10.85 -0.78
N ILE A 316 -13.06 -9.61 -0.54
CA ILE A 316 -12.16 -8.47 -0.28
C ILE A 316 -11.81 -8.35 1.21
N ASN A 317 -12.37 -9.19 2.09
CA ASN A 317 -12.12 -9.12 3.52
C ASN A 317 -10.71 -9.64 3.82
N PRO A 318 -9.82 -8.81 4.39
CA PRO A 318 -8.49 -9.24 4.76
C PRO A 318 -8.50 -9.93 6.13
N VAL A 319 -7.64 -10.95 6.26
CA VAL A 319 -7.25 -11.55 7.53
C VAL A 319 -5.75 -11.36 7.69
N MET A 320 -5.34 -10.68 8.75
CA MET A 320 -3.93 -10.51 9.09
C MET A 320 -3.44 -11.69 9.93
N TRP A 321 -2.30 -12.26 9.56
CA TRP A 321 -1.65 -13.33 10.31
C TRP A 321 -1.08 -12.84 11.65
N LYS A 322 -0.69 -13.78 12.50
CA LYS A 322 -0.10 -13.50 13.82
C LYS A 322 1.28 -12.85 13.77
N ASP A 323 1.91 -12.83 12.60
CA ASP A 323 3.16 -12.11 12.34
C ASP A 323 2.98 -10.58 12.25
N ASN A 324 1.72 -10.09 12.22
CA ASN A 324 1.32 -8.69 12.10
C ASN A 324 1.61 -8.04 10.73
N TRP A 325 1.95 -8.84 9.72
CA TRP A 325 2.30 -8.34 8.39
C TRP A 325 1.54 -9.04 7.30
N THR A 326 1.57 -10.37 7.27
CA THR A 326 0.99 -11.13 6.15
C THR A 326 -0.53 -10.95 6.14
N VAL A 327 -1.06 -10.43 5.04
CA VAL A 327 -2.49 -10.23 4.85
C VAL A 327 -2.99 -11.19 3.80
N VAL A 328 -4.04 -11.96 4.11
CA VAL A 328 -4.63 -12.93 3.18
C VAL A 328 -6.13 -12.68 2.99
N THR A 329 -6.69 -13.17 1.88
CA THR A 329 -8.15 -13.22 1.69
C THR A 329 -8.77 -14.21 2.68
N GLU A 330 -9.89 -13.80 3.28
CA GLU A 330 -10.63 -14.63 4.24
C GLU A 330 -11.06 -15.99 3.63
N ASP A 331 -11.49 -15.97 2.37
CA ASP A 331 -12.01 -17.15 1.66
C ASP A 331 -10.93 -17.94 0.89
N GLY A 332 -9.70 -17.44 0.81
CA GLY A 332 -8.56 -18.12 0.16
C GLY A 332 -8.56 -18.05 -1.33
N SER A 333 -9.44 -17.21 -1.88
CA SER A 333 -9.38 -16.82 -3.27
C SER A 333 -8.06 -16.11 -3.56
N LEU A 334 -7.61 -16.20 -4.81
CA LEU A 334 -6.38 -15.55 -5.24
C LEU A 334 -6.50 -14.03 -5.17
N SER A 335 -5.37 -13.39 -4.91
CA SER A 335 -5.17 -11.95 -5.03
C SER A 335 -4.00 -11.68 -5.97
N ALA A 336 -4.06 -10.57 -6.71
CA ALA A 336 -2.95 -10.09 -7.52
C ALA A 336 -2.80 -8.59 -7.35
N GLN A 337 -1.55 -8.13 -7.39
CA GLN A 337 -1.16 -6.72 -7.26
C GLN A 337 -0.13 -6.34 -8.33
N PHE A 338 -0.23 -5.10 -8.80
CA PHE A 338 0.79 -4.42 -9.58
C PHE A 338 0.95 -3.02 -9.02
N GLU A 339 2.15 -2.46 -9.13
CA GLU A 339 2.41 -1.14 -8.63
C GLU A 339 3.46 -0.40 -9.45
N HIS A 340 3.22 0.90 -9.61
CA HIS A 340 4.22 1.86 -10.06
C HIS A 340 4.26 3.10 -9.17
N THR A 341 5.48 3.56 -8.89
CA THR A 341 5.74 4.97 -8.57
C THR A 341 5.59 5.81 -9.83
N ILE A 342 4.77 6.85 -9.79
CA ILE A 342 4.60 7.80 -10.90
C ILE A 342 4.97 9.23 -10.49
N LEU A 343 5.39 10.04 -11.46
CA LEU A 343 5.58 11.49 -11.34
C LEU A 343 4.54 12.21 -12.19
N ILE A 344 3.86 13.19 -11.63
CA ILE A 344 2.97 14.06 -12.40
C ILE A 344 3.78 15.11 -13.16
N THR A 345 3.70 15.09 -14.49
CA THR A 345 4.37 16.03 -15.40
C THR A 345 3.40 17.11 -15.87
N SER A 346 3.85 18.08 -16.68
CA SER A 346 2.99 19.16 -17.19
C SER A 346 1.83 18.68 -18.08
N ASP A 347 1.99 17.51 -18.70
CA ASP A 347 1.14 16.96 -19.75
C ASP A 347 0.56 15.57 -19.42
N GLY A 348 0.87 15.02 -18.25
CA GLY A 348 0.39 13.70 -17.84
C GLY A 348 1.12 13.14 -16.62
N ALA A 349 1.55 11.89 -16.74
CA ALA A 349 2.35 11.21 -15.73
C ALA A 349 3.48 10.40 -16.38
N GLU A 350 4.66 10.41 -15.75
CA GLU A 350 5.81 9.57 -16.07
C GLU A 350 5.85 8.39 -15.09
N ILE A 351 6.03 7.18 -15.60
CA ILE A 351 6.24 6.00 -14.77
C ILE A 351 7.72 5.90 -14.43
N MET A 352 8.04 6.03 -13.14
CA MET A 352 9.43 6.10 -12.64
C MET A 352 10.08 4.72 -12.47
N THR A 353 9.27 3.66 -12.48
CA THR A 353 9.68 2.27 -12.23
C THR A 353 9.48 1.38 -13.45
N GLN A 354 9.96 1.84 -14.61
CA GLN A 354 10.05 1.04 -15.84
C GLN A 354 11.51 0.78 -16.23
N CYS A 355 11.76 -0.40 -16.81
CA CYS A 355 13.04 -0.83 -17.35
C CYS A 355 13.00 -0.91 -18.87
#